data_AF-W0VDQ8-F1
#
_entry.id   AF-W0VDQ8-F1
#
_cell.length_a   1.000
_cell.length_b   1.000
_cell.length_c   1.000
_cell.angle_alpha   90.00
_cell.angle_beta   90.00
_cell.angle_gamma   90.00
#
_symmetry.space_group_name_H-M   'P 1'
#
loop_
_entity.id
_entity.type
_entity.pdbx_description
1 polymer ?
#
loop_
_entity_poly.entity_id
_entity_poly.type
_entity_poly.pdbx_seq_one_letter_code
_entity_poly.pdbx_strand_id
1 'polypeptide(L)'
;MSAHAWWQLYVTLVAAISMVLLMATAATHLHKTALAAEDCALCCNVIDKIADLTVPPAVAMTAPVLLPYRLLTLAPLALVFSSNVMLPPSCGPPASV
;
A
#
# COMPACT_ATOMS: atom_id res chain seq x y z
N MET A 1 22.90 -2.81 -2.64
CA MET A 1 21.43 -2.64 -2.63
C MET A 1 21.04 -2.07 -1.27
N SER A 2 20.40 -0.91 -1.22
CA SER A 2 19.98 -0.29 0.04
C SER A 2 18.94 -1.18 0.75
N ALA A 3 18.95 -1.21 2.09
CA ALA A 3 17.99 -2.01 2.87
C ALA A 3 16.51 -1.73 2.52
N HIS A 4 16.23 -0.49 2.08
CA HIS A 4 14.93 -0.07 1.58
C HIS A 4 14.49 -0.80 0.31
N ALA A 5 15.42 -1.10 -0.61
CA ALA A 5 15.11 -1.77 -1.87
C ALA A 5 14.68 -3.23 -1.64
N TRP A 6 15.33 -3.94 -0.72
CA TRP A 6 14.97 -5.32 -0.38
C TRP A 6 13.59 -5.42 0.28
N TRP A 7 13.30 -4.51 1.21
CA TRP A 7 11.98 -4.45 1.85
C TRP A 7 10.88 -4.11 0.84
N GLN A 8 11.10 -3.13 -0.04
CA GLN A 8 10.16 -2.81 -1.12
C GLN A 8 9.90 -4.00 -2.02
N LEU A 9 10.96 -4.70 -2.46
CA LEU A 9 10.83 -5.91 -3.27
C LEU A 9 10.01 -6.99 -2.56
N TYR A 10 10.28 -7.24 -1.28
CA TYR A 10 9.52 -8.20 -0.50
C TYR A 10 8.04 -7.84 -0.39
N VAL A 11 7.72 -6.58 -0.07
CA VAL A 11 6.33 -6.10 0.01
C VAL A 11 5.64 -6.23 -1.34
N THR A 12 6.30 -5.84 -2.43
CA THR A 12 5.73 -5.97 -3.78
C THR A 12 5.48 -7.42 -4.17
N LEU A 13 6.37 -8.32 -3.79
CA LEU A 13 6.24 -9.75 -4.09
C LEU A 13 5.08 -10.36 -3.29
N VAL A 14 4.97 -10.07 -2.00
CA VAL A 14 3.86 -10.53 -1.16
C VAL A 14 2.53 -9.96 -1.66
N ALA A 15 2.49 -8.68 -2.01
CA ALA A 15 1.30 -8.04 -2.57
C ALA A 15 0.89 -8.70 -3.89
N ALA A 16 1.83 -8.95 -4.80
CA ALA A 16 1.56 -9.62 -6.07
C ALA A 16 1.01 -11.04 -5.86
N ILE A 17 1.60 -11.83 -4.96
CA ILE A 17 1.13 -13.18 -4.65
C ILE A 17 -0.29 -13.13 -4.07
N SER A 18 -0.55 -12.25 -3.10
CA SER A 18 -1.87 -12.12 -2.49
C SER A 18 -2.94 -11.75 -3.53
N MET A 19 -2.62 -10.84 -4.46
CA MET A 19 -3.54 -10.46 -5.54
C MET A 19 -3.84 -11.65 -6.46
N VAL A 20 -2.82 -12.45 -6.83
CA VAL A 20 -3.02 -13.66 -7.65
C VAL A 20 -3.93 -14.67 -6.95
N LEU A 21 -3.77 -14.86 -5.64
CA LEU A 21 -4.63 -15.76 -4.86
C LEU A 21 -6.07 -15.25 -4.77
N LEU A 22 -6.26 -13.93 -4.59
CA LEU A 22 -7.59 -13.32 -4.61
C LEU A 22 -8.27 -13.45 -5.99
N MET A 23 -7.51 -13.30 -7.07
CA MET A 23 -8.01 -13.53 -8.44
C MET A 23 -8.42 -14.99 -8.65
N ALA A 24 -7.60 -15.95 -8.22
CA ALA A 24 -7.89 -17.38 -8.37
C ALA A 24 -9.13 -17.80 -7.56
N THR A 25 -9.28 -17.27 -6.33
CA THR A 25 -10.46 -17.52 -5.50
C THR A 25 -11.71 -16.88 -6.09
N ALA A 26 -11.64 -15.63 -6.55
CA ALA A 26 -12.77 -14.98 -7.23
C ALA A 26 -13.19 -15.71 -8.51
N ALA A 27 -12.23 -16.21 -9.30
CA ALA A 27 -12.51 -16.94 -10.54
C ALA A 27 -13.19 -18.30 -10.30
N THR A 28 -12.97 -18.92 -9.14
CA THR A 28 -13.58 -20.21 -8.77
C THR A 28 -14.86 -20.04 -7.95
N HIS A 29 -15.15 -18.81 -7.49
CA HIS A 29 -16.34 -18.48 -6.73
C HIS A 29 -17.53 -18.21 -7.66
N LEU A 30 -18.35 -19.25 -7.88
CA LEU A 30 -19.49 -19.20 -8.80
C LEU A 30 -20.72 -18.53 -8.17
N HIS A 31 -21.18 -17.47 -8.82
CA HIS A 31 -22.48 -16.86 -8.57
C HIS A 31 -23.48 -17.28 -9.66
N LYS A 32 -24.74 -17.52 -9.27
CA LYS A 32 -25.80 -17.86 -10.22
C LYS A 32 -26.35 -16.64 -10.98
N THR A 33 -26.14 -15.44 -10.43
CA THR A 33 -26.62 -14.17 -11.00
C THR A 33 -25.55 -13.11 -10.87
N ALA A 34 -25.55 -12.14 -11.80
CA ALA A 34 -24.61 -11.02 -11.76
C ALA A 34 -24.79 -10.16 -10.50
N LEU A 35 -26.03 -9.95 -10.07
CA LEU A 35 -26.35 -9.21 -8.84
C LEU A 35 -25.67 -9.84 -7.60
N ALA A 36 -25.67 -11.18 -7.52
CA ALA A 36 -25.01 -11.87 -6.41
C ALA A 36 -23.47 -11.76 -6.45
N ALA A 37 -22.88 -11.48 -7.62
CA ALA A 37 -21.44 -11.22 -7.74
C ALA A 37 -21.07 -9.80 -7.29
N GLU A 38 -21.96 -8.82 -7.51
CA GLU A 38 -21.79 -7.44 -7.03
C GLU A 38 -21.95 -7.35 -5.50
N ASP A 39 -22.85 -8.13 -4.90
CA ASP A 39 -23.00 -8.21 -3.44
C ASP A 39 -21.86 -8.97 -2.73
N CYS A 40 -21.05 -9.71 -3.50
CA CYS A 40 -19.94 -10.48 -2.96
C CYS A 40 -18.73 -9.57 -2.75
N ALA A 41 -18.37 -9.30 -1.49
CA ALA A 41 -17.22 -8.46 -1.15
C ALA A 41 -15.91 -8.92 -1.81
N LEU A 42 -15.72 -10.23 -2.05
CA LEU A 42 -14.54 -10.74 -2.74
C LEU A 42 -14.56 -10.41 -4.24
N CYS A 43 -15.63 -10.80 -4.94
CA CYS A 43 -15.74 -10.63 -6.39
C CYS A 43 -15.87 -9.16 -6.79
N CYS A 44 -16.63 -8.37 -6.05
CA CYS A 44 -16.77 -6.93 -6.27
C CYS A 44 -15.42 -6.21 -6.14
N ASN A 45 -14.65 -6.47 -5.08
CA ASN A 45 -13.34 -5.85 -4.89
C ASN A 45 -12.35 -6.25 -5.98
N VAL A 46 -12.40 -7.50 -6.44
CA VAL A 46 -11.55 -7.96 -7.55
C VAL A 46 -11.92 -7.26 -8.86
N ILE A 47 -13.21 -7.15 -9.18
CA ILE A 47 -13.69 -6.47 -10.39
C ILE A 47 -13.30 -4.99 -10.38
N ASP A 48 -13.55 -4.29 -9.27
CA ASP A 48 -13.19 -2.87 -9.09
C ASP A 48 -11.68 -2.65 -9.26
N LYS A 49 -10.86 -3.52 -8.64
CA LYS A 49 -9.40 -3.43 -8.75
C LYS A 49 -8.87 -3.70 -10.16
N ILE A 50 -9.51 -4.58 -10.93
CA ILE A 50 -9.16 -4.82 -12.35
C ILE A 50 -9.57 -3.63 -13.20
N ALA A 51 -10.77 -3.07 -12.97
CA ALA A 51 -11.23 -1.89 -13.69
C ALA A 51 -10.28 -0.71 -13.48
N ASP A 52 -9.81 -0.51 -12.25
CA ASP A 52 -8.76 0.46 -11.88
C ASP A 52 -7.45 0.27 -12.65
N LEU A 53 -7.06 -0.96 -13.00
CA LEU A 53 -5.82 -1.22 -13.75
C LEU A 53 -5.93 -0.83 -15.23
N THR A 54 -7.15 -0.82 -15.78
CA THR A 54 -7.37 -0.46 -17.19
C THR A 54 -7.30 1.05 -17.44
N VAL A 55 -7.51 1.84 -16.39
CA VAL A 55 -7.18 3.27 -16.39
C VAL A 55 -5.74 3.36 -15.92
N PRO A 56 -4.75 3.70 -16.77
CA PRO A 56 -3.42 3.96 -16.28
C PRO A 56 -3.57 5.01 -15.17
N PRO A 57 -3.03 4.79 -13.95
CA PRO A 57 -3.11 5.80 -12.92
C PRO A 57 -2.48 7.04 -13.53
N ALA A 58 -3.30 8.05 -13.77
CA ALA A 58 -2.79 9.35 -14.14
C ALA A 58 -1.96 9.74 -12.93
N VAL A 59 -0.63 9.56 -13.04
CA VAL A 59 0.32 10.20 -12.15
C VAL A 59 0.24 11.67 -12.54
N ALA A 60 -0.86 12.30 -12.15
CA ALA A 60 -0.95 13.73 -12.09
C ALA A 60 0.11 14.10 -11.07
N MET A 61 1.29 14.50 -11.56
CA MET A 61 2.30 15.15 -10.74
C MET A 61 1.67 16.45 -10.23
N THR A 62 0.85 16.35 -9.18
CA THR A 62 0.30 17.48 -8.44
C THR A 62 1.35 17.98 -7.45
N ALA A 63 2.59 18.12 -7.92
CA ALA A 63 3.66 18.78 -7.20
C ALA A 63 3.25 20.17 -6.66
N PRO A 64 2.47 21.00 -7.37
CA PRO A 64 2.07 22.30 -6.80
C PRO A 64 0.98 22.21 -5.73
N VAL A 65 0.13 21.18 -5.74
CA VAL A 65 -0.99 21.05 -4.78
C VAL A 65 -0.51 20.51 -3.42
N LEU A 66 0.53 19.67 -3.44
CA LEU A 66 1.11 19.09 -2.23
C LEU A 66 2.23 19.94 -1.62
N LEU A 67 2.64 21.03 -2.27
CA LEU A 67 3.67 21.95 -1.78
C LEU A 67 3.35 22.55 -0.40
N PRO A 68 2.14 23.08 -0.13
CA PRO A 68 1.81 23.59 1.21
C PRO A 68 1.81 22.48 2.26
N TYR A 69 1.31 21.29 1.92
CA TYR A 69 1.35 20.14 2.83
C TYR A 69 2.80 19.72 3.14
N ARG A 70 3.67 19.64 2.13
CA ARG A 70 5.09 19.31 2.33
C ARG A 70 5.79 20.33 3.23
N LEU A 71 5.55 21.63 3.01
CA LEU A 71 6.09 22.69 3.87
C LEU A 71 5.57 22.60 5.31
N LEU A 72 4.28 22.31 5.51
CA LEU A 72 3.71 22.09 6.84
C LEU A 72 4.29 20.85 7.53
N THR A 73 4.55 19.76 6.81
CA THR A 73 5.13 18.53 7.37
C THR A 73 6.63 18.60 7.67
N LEU A 74 7.35 19.59 7.11
CA LEU A 74 8.77 19.83 7.43
C LEU A 74 8.96 20.34 8.87
N ALA A 75 8.02 21.13 9.38
CA ALA A 75 8.06 21.68 10.74
C ALA A 75 8.02 20.59 11.85
N PRO A 76 7.09 19.63 11.86
CA PRO A 76 7.08 18.57 12.88
C PRO A 76 8.25 17.60 12.72
N LEU A 77 8.78 17.37 11.52
CA LEU A 77 9.95 16.50 11.32
C LEU A 77 11.20 17.09 11.99
N ALA A 78 11.42 18.41 11.86
CA ALA A 78 12.51 19.10 12.55
C ALA A 78 12.31 19.09 14.08
N LEU A 79 11.07 19.20 14.57
CA LEU A 79 10.76 19.14 15.99
C LEU A 79 10.92 17.74 16.59
N VAL A 80 10.55 16.68 15.88
CA VAL A 80 10.74 15.29 16.34
C VAL A 80 12.25 14.95 16.46
N PHE A 81 13.08 15.44 15.54
CA PHE A 81 14.54 15.23 15.60
C PHE A 81 15.28 16.15 16.57
N SER A 82 14.69 17.29 16.97
CA SER A 82 15.29 18.22 17.94
C SER A 82 14.74 18.05 19.36
N SER A 83 13.58 17.43 19.50
CA SER A 83 13.04 17.06 20.80
C SER A 83 13.78 15.84 21.30
N ASN A 84 14.51 15.98 22.41
CA ASN A 84 15.01 14.87 23.22
C ASN A 84 13.83 14.16 23.93
N VAL A 85 12.77 13.82 23.19
CA VAL A 85 11.75 12.92 23.70
C VAL A 85 12.41 11.56 23.70
N MET A 86 12.76 11.11 24.91
CA MET A 86 13.25 9.77 25.17
C MET A 86 12.16 8.79 24.71
N LEU A 87 12.28 8.34 23.47
CA LEU A 87 11.46 7.28 22.92
C LEU A 87 11.59 6.07 23.86
N PRO A 88 10.49 5.39 24.23
CA PRO A 88 10.59 4.15 24.99
C PRO A 88 11.55 3.23 24.23
N PRO A 89 12.40 2.44 24.92
CA PRO A 89 13.47 1.68 24.29
C PRO A 89 12.87 0.80 23.19
N SER A 90 13.03 1.24 21.94
CA SER A 90 12.66 0.43 20.80
C SER A 90 13.71 -0.66 20.74
N CYS A 91 13.31 -1.92 20.93
CA CYS A 91 14.16 -3.05 20.60
C CYS A 91 14.63 -2.83 19.17
N GLY A 92 15.90 -2.48 19.01
CA GLY A 92 16.51 -2.35 17.70
C GLY A 92 16.42 -3.69 16.95
N PRO A 93 16.58 -3.68 15.63
CA PRO A 93 16.65 -4.93 14.88
C PRO A 93 17.71 -5.86 15.52
N PRO A 94 17.44 -7.18 15.62
CA PRO A 94 18.32 -8.11 16.32
C PRO A 94 19.73 -8.06 15.72
N ALA A 95 20.74 -8.05 16.60
CA ALA A 95 22.13 -8.14 16.17
C ALA A 95 22.33 -9.43 15.39
N SER A 96 22.85 -9.32 14.16
CA SER A 96 23.30 -10.48 13.40
C SER A 96 24.47 -11.11 14.15
N VAL A 97 24.24 -12.30 14.72
CA VAL A 97 25.29 -13.27 15.06
C VAL A 97 25.82 -13.92 13.80
#